data_AF-A0A2D6RHP2-F1
#
_entry.id   AF-A0A2D6RHP2-F1
#
_cell.length_a   1.000
_cell.length_b   1.000
_cell.length_c   1.000
_cell.angle_alpha   90.00
_cell.angle_beta   90.00
_cell.angle_gamma   90.00
#
_symmetry.space_group_name_H-M   'P 1'
#
loop_
_entity.id
_entity.type
_entity.pdbx_description
1 polymer ?
#
loop_
_entity_poly.entity_id
_entity_poly.type
_entity_poly.pdbx_seq_one_letter_code
_entity_poly.pdbx_strand_id
1 'polypeptide(L)'
;MSLTDLKKGKGGPVKKKSFTVDEFISDAENYAKGKPELVKRGEGSDEPSLDLAQAIAFAEQQVADKEKTKASNKPFRHATFTLSEDAIAQLNKLAKDSKLAKSHIIRILIEHLSSQDQQKQLSTLLGSKTL
;
A
#
# COMPACT_ATOMS: atom_id res chain seq x y z
N MET A 1 -4.26 9.43 -21.43
CA MET A 1 -5.03 10.08 -20.34
C MET A 1 -4.67 11.56 -20.37
N SER A 2 -5.63 12.43 -20.67
CA SER A 2 -5.42 13.86 -20.97
C SER A 2 -5.27 14.71 -19.70
N LEU A 3 -4.44 15.76 -19.76
CA LEU A 3 -4.14 16.72 -18.68
C LEU A 3 -5.33 17.60 -18.23
N THR A 4 -6.55 17.24 -18.61
CA THR A 4 -7.79 18.01 -18.39
C THR A 4 -8.33 17.92 -16.97
N ASP A 5 -7.85 16.99 -16.14
CA ASP A 5 -8.45 16.70 -14.83
C ASP A 5 -7.79 17.44 -13.65
N LEU A 6 -6.73 18.22 -13.88
CA LEU A 6 -6.09 19.03 -12.83
C LEU A 6 -6.82 20.35 -12.57
N LYS A 7 -8.17 20.34 -12.57
CA LYS A 7 -8.95 21.49 -12.11
C LYS A 7 -8.83 21.58 -10.60
N LYS A 8 -7.84 22.36 -10.13
CA LYS A 8 -7.70 22.74 -8.72
C LYS A 8 -8.98 23.45 -8.27
N GLY A 9 -9.83 22.71 -7.53
CA GLY A 9 -11.02 23.29 -6.92
C GLY A 9 -10.61 24.47 -6.05
N LYS A 10 -11.22 25.63 -6.26
CA LYS A 10 -11.11 26.76 -5.34
C LYS A 10 -11.81 26.33 -4.05
N GLY A 11 -11.05 25.79 -3.09
CA GLY A 11 -11.55 25.59 -1.73
C GLY A 11 -12.12 26.92 -1.23
N GLY A 12 -13.31 26.88 -0.65
CA GLY A 12 -13.99 28.07 -0.14
C GLY A 12 -13.16 28.81 0.92
N PRO A 13 -13.54 30.05 1.27
CA PRO A 13 -12.80 30.84 2.26
C PRO A 13 -12.77 30.10 3.60
N VAL A 14 -11.59 29.62 3.99
CA VAL A 14 -11.35 29.03 5.31
C VAL A 14 -11.48 30.15 6.32
N LYS A 15 -12.48 30.08 7.20
CA LYS A 15 -12.64 31.02 8.33
C LYS A 15 -11.44 30.85 9.25
N LYS A 16 -10.53 31.83 9.25
CA LYS A 16 -9.44 31.89 10.22
C LYS A 16 -10.06 32.29 11.56
N LYS A 17 -9.83 31.51 12.61
CA LYS A 17 -10.19 31.91 13.98
C LYS A 17 -9.34 33.13 14.36
N SER A 18 -9.97 34.17 14.90
CA SER A 18 -9.26 35.29 15.52
C SER A 18 -8.80 34.84 16.90
N PHE A 19 -7.48 34.80 17.12
CA PHE A 19 -6.90 34.56 18.44
C PHE A 19 -6.52 35.88 19.11
N THR A 20 -6.52 35.91 20.44
CA THR A 20 -6.08 37.08 21.22
C THR A 20 -4.57 37.07 21.44
N VAL A 21 -4.01 38.20 21.87
CA VAL A 21 -2.57 38.31 22.16
C VAL A 21 -2.16 37.39 23.31
N ASP A 22 -2.98 37.30 24.35
CA ASP A 22 -2.69 36.45 25.51
C ASP A 22 -2.71 34.96 25.16
N GLU A 23 -3.60 34.57 24.24
CA GLU A 23 -3.68 33.21 23.70
C GLU A 23 -2.41 32.85 22.90
N PHE A 24 -1.90 33.78 22.08
CA PHE A 24 -0.67 33.60 21.33
C PHE A 24 0.57 33.50 22.24
N ILE A 25 0.65 34.32 23.28
CA ILE A 25 1.76 34.30 24.25
C ILE A 25 1.78 32.97 25.00
N SER A 26 0.61 32.53 25.46
CA SER A 26 0.46 31.26 26.18
C SER A 26 0.87 30.06 25.30
N ASP A 27 0.46 30.06 24.03
CA ASP A 27 0.85 29.01 23.09
C ASP A 27 2.34 29.04 22.75
N ALA A 28 2.95 30.22 22.68
CA ALA A 28 4.40 30.36 22.47
C ALA A 28 5.21 29.78 23.63
N GLU A 29 4.76 29.98 24.87
CA GLU A 29 5.37 29.34 26.04
C GLU A 29 5.19 27.82 26.02
N ASN A 30 3.98 27.37 25.70
CA ASN A 30 3.67 25.96 25.59
C ASN A 30 4.50 25.29 24.49
N TYR A 31 4.73 25.96 23.37
CA TYR A 31 5.64 25.53 22.31
C TYR A 31 7.09 25.42 22.80
N ALA A 32 7.59 26.43 23.53
CA ALA A 32 8.93 26.38 24.13
C ALA A 32 9.09 25.22 25.13
N LYS A 33 8.01 24.86 25.82
CA LYS A 33 7.92 23.71 26.74
C LYS A 33 7.63 22.37 26.01
N GLY A 34 7.50 22.37 24.68
CA GLY A 34 7.25 21.18 23.87
C GLY A 34 5.81 20.64 23.89
N LYS A 35 4.84 21.45 24.34
CA LYS A 35 3.42 21.08 24.47
C LYS A 35 2.48 22.03 23.72
N PRO A 36 2.61 22.22 22.39
CA PRO A 36 1.74 23.14 21.66
C PRO A 36 0.28 22.67 21.67
N GLU A 37 -0.64 23.57 22.02
CA GLU A 37 -2.07 23.27 22.13
C GLU A 37 -2.84 23.76 20.89
N LEU A 38 -2.56 24.97 20.42
CA LEU A 38 -3.42 25.64 19.42
C LEU A 38 -2.94 25.45 17.98
N VAL A 39 -1.64 25.28 17.75
CA VAL A 39 -1.07 25.07 16.39
C VAL A 39 -1.19 23.62 15.88
N LYS A 40 -2.05 22.79 16.49
CA LYS A 40 -2.36 21.46 15.95
C LYS A 40 -3.46 21.54 14.90
N ARG A 41 -3.03 21.79 13.65
CA ARG A 41 -3.72 21.43 12.38
C ARG A 41 -5.11 22.04 12.14
N GLY A 42 -5.38 22.38 10.87
CA GLY A 42 -6.72 22.78 10.41
C GLY A 42 -7.79 21.76 10.81
N GLU A 43 -8.90 22.26 11.32
CA GLU A 43 -9.89 21.45 12.03
C GLU A 43 -10.65 20.47 11.13
N GLY A 44 -10.75 19.25 11.65
CA GLY A 44 -11.59 18.16 11.13
C GLY A 44 -11.46 16.85 11.92
N SER A 45 -10.92 16.85 13.14
CA SER A 45 -10.84 15.64 13.95
C SER A 45 -11.06 15.94 15.43
N ASP A 46 -12.29 15.70 15.89
CA ASP A 46 -12.64 15.42 17.29
C ASP A 46 -12.04 14.07 17.71
N GLU A 47 -10.73 13.89 17.57
CA GLU A 47 -10.05 12.66 17.94
C GLU A 47 -9.23 12.88 19.21
N PRO A 48 -9.25 11.92 20.15
CA PRO A 48 -8.52 12.02 21.40
C PRO A 48 -7.05 12.23 21.09
N SER A 49 -6.40 13.08 21.89
CA SER A 49 -4.96 13.27 21.83
C SER A 49 -4.26 11.94 22.06
N LEU A 50 -3.97 11.20 20.98
CA LEU A 50 -3.14 10.02 21.03
C LEU A 50 -1.79 10.42 21.61
N ASP A 51 -1.34 9.68 22.61
CA ASP A 51 -0.06 9.88 23.26
C ASP A 51 1.06 9.86 22.19
N LEU A 52 2.05 10.75 22.33
CA LEU A 52 3.10 10.96 21.33
C LEU A 52 3.82 9.65 20.99
N ALA A 53 4.01 8.78 21.98
CA ALA A 53 4.60 7.46 21.83
C ALA A 53 3.76 6.54 20.92
N GLN A 54 2.44 6.57 21.04
CA GLN A 54 1.54 5.75 20.22
C GLN A 54 1.51 6.25 18.77
N ALA A 55 1.57 7.57 18.57
CA ALA A 55 1.64 8.15 17.23
C ALA A 55 2.94 7.78 16.49
N ILE A 56 4.08 7.75 17.21
CA ILE A 56 5.37 7.33 16.65
C ILE A 56 5.33 5.85 16.26
N ALA A 57 4.88 4.97 17.16
CA ALA A 57 4.78 3.54 16.89
C ALA A 57 3.88 3.22 15.67
N PHE A 58 2.75 3.92 15.55
CA PHE A 58 1.87 3.79 14.40
C PHE A 58 2.50 4.31 13.10
N ALA A 59 3.27 5.40 13.16
CA ALA A 59 3.98 5.93 12.01
C ALA A 59 5.08 4.97 11.52
N GLU A 60 5.84 4.35 12.43
CA GLU A 60 6.88 3.37 12.11
C GLU A 60 6.29 2.13 11.41
N GLN A 61 5.16 1.60 11.91
CA GLN A 61 4.46 0.48 11.28
C GLN A 61 4.01 0.84 9.85
N GLN A 62 3.44 2.03 9.65
CA GLN A 62 3.04 2.48 8.31
C GLN A 62 4.22 2.67 7.36
N VAL A 63 5.40 3.07 7.85
CA VAL A 63 6.60 3.20 7.01
C VAL A 63 7.06 1.82 6.55
N ALA A 64 7.09 0.82 7.44
CA ALA A 64 7.46 -0.55 7.08
C ALA A 64 6.54 -1.18 6.02
N ASP A 65 5.22 -0.96 6.13
CA ASP A 65 4.26 -1.44 5.13
C ASP A 65 4.36 -0.68 3.80
N LYS A 66 4.67 0.62 3.86
CA LYS A 66 4.94 1.44 2.68
C LYS A 66 6.24 1.04 1.99
N GLU A 67 7.25 0.56 2.70
CA GLU A 67 8.49 0.09 2.11
C GLU A 67 8.32 -1.24 1.36
N LYS A 68 7.56 -2.19 1.94
CA LYS A 68 7.18 -3.43 1.25
C LYS A 68 6.40 -3.15 -0.04
N THR A 69 5.49 -2.18 0.00
CA THR A 69 4.69 -1.81 -1.19
C THR A 69 5.48 -0.99 -2.21
N LYS A 70 6.47 -0.17 -1.79
CA LYS A 70 7.37 0.57 -2.71
C LYS A 70 8.29 -0.36 -3.52
N ALA A 71 8.80 -1.44 -2.93
CA ALA A 71 9.55 -2.46 -3.67
C ALA A 71 8.67 -3.15 -4.74
N SER A 72 7.37 -3.33 -4.46
CA SER A 72 6.39 -3.91 -5.39
C SER A 72 5.82 -2.95 -6.43
N ASN A 73 6.12 -1.65 -6.38
CA ASN A 73 5.54 -0.66 -7.30
C ASN A 73 6.25 -0.62 -8.66
N LYS A 74 7.14 -1.58 -8.92
CA LYS A 74 7.70 -1.80 -10.26
C LYS A 74 6.62 -2.42 -11.14
N PRO A 75 6.43 -1.93 -12.37
CA PRO A 75 5.45 -2.52 -13.28
C PRO A 75 5.80 -4.00 -13.56
N PHE A 76 4.78 -4.85 -13.59
CA PHE A 76 4.95 -6.25 -13.99
C PHE A 76 5.51 -6.32 -15.41
N ARG A 77 6.51 -7.18 -15.62
CA ARG A 77 7.07 -7.44 -16.95
C ARG A 77 6.18 -8.44 -17.69
N HIS A 78 5.91 -8.17 -18.96
CA HIS A 78 5.23 -9.13 -19.83
C HIS A 78 6.18 -10.27 -20.21
N ALA A 79 5.65 -11.49 -20.30
CA ALA A 79 6.37 -12.68 -20.73
C ALA A 79 5.48 -13.51 -21.66
N THR A 80 6.09 -14.12 -22.68
CA THR A 80 5.45 -15.05 -23.60
C THR A 80 5.90 -16.47 -23.27
N PHE A 81 4.94 -17.39 -23.12
CA PHE A 81 5.20 -18.79 -22.78
C PHE A 81 4.59 -19.70 -23.84
N THR A 82 5.27 -20.79 -24.14
CA THR A 82 4.74 -21.88 -24.97
C THR A 82 4.09 -22.90 -24.05
N LEU A 83 2.79 -23.16 -24.24
CA LEU A 83 2.01 -24.11 -23.45
C LEU A 83 1.27 -25.07 -24.40
N SER A 84 1.04 -26.30 -23.96
CA SER A 84 0.18 -27.23 -24.69
C SER A 84 -1.29 -26.78 -24.67
N GLU A 85 -2.08 -27.26 -25.63
CA GLU A 85 -3.51 -26.97 -25.71
C GLU A 85 -4.25 -27.41 -24.42
N ASP A 86 -3.90 -28.59 -23.89
CA ASP A 86 -4.45 -29.10 -22.64
C ASP A 86 -4.15 -28.19 -21.44
N ALA A 87 -2.92 -27.69 -21.33
CA ALA A 87 -2.53 -26.78 -20.26
C ALA A 87 -3.28 -25.45 -20.36
N ILE A 88 -3.47 -24.93 -21.58
CA ILE A 88 -4.26 -23.72 -21.83
C ILE A 88 -5.72 -23.96 -21.41
N ALA A 89 -6.30 -25.12 -21.73
CA ALA A 89 -7.66 -25.46 -21.36
C ALA A 89 -7.84 -25.56 -19.83
N GLN A 90 -6.91 -26.21 -19.13
CA GLN A 90 -6.91 -26.31 -17.66
C GLN A 90 -6.78 -24.92 -17.01
N LEU A 91 -5.85 -24.09 -17.48
CA LEU A 91 -5.66 -22.73 -16.96
C LEU A 91 -6.92 -21.86 -17.19
N ASN A 92 -7.57 -22.02 -18.34
CA ASN A 92 -8.83 -21.33 -18.64
C ASN A 92 -9.97 -21.78 -17.70
N LYS A 93 -10.07 -23.07 -17.41
CA LYS A 93 -11.07 -23.61 -16.49
C LYS A 93 -10.86 -23.06 -15.07
N LEU A 94 -9.63 -23.13 -14.56
CA LEU A 94 -9.26 -22.58 -13.26
C LEU A 94 -9.58 -21.09 -13.15
N ALA A 95 -9.28 -20.30 -14.18
CA ALA A 95 -9.58 -18.87 -14.20
C ALA A 95 -11.10 -18.57 -14.12
N LYS A 96 -11.93 -19.39 -14.78
CA LYS A 96 -13.39 -19.26 -14.73
C LYS A 96 -13.94 -19.63 -13.36
N ASP A 97 -13.44 -20.72 -12.78
CA ASP A 97 -13.93 -21.24 -11.50
C ASP A 97 -13.51 -20.34 -10.33
N SER A 98 -12.26 -19.89 -10.31
CA SER A 98 -11.70 -19.07 -9.22
C SER A 98 -11.96 -17.56 -9.38
N LYS A 99 -12.43 -17.12 -10.55
CA LYS A 99 -12.56 -15.70 -10.94
C LYS A 99 -11.25 -14.92 -10.81
N LEU A 100 -10.10 -15.59 -10.97
CA LEU A 100 -8.79 -14.95 -10.97
C LEU A 100 -8.24 -14.82 -12.39
N ALA A 101 -7.43 -13.79 -12.63
CA ALA A 101 -6.74 -13.65 -13.90
C ALA A 101 -5.69 -14.76 -14.09
N LYS A 102 -5.51 -15.23 -15.33
CA LYS A 102 -4.54 -16.30 -15.66
C LYS A 102 -3.11 -15.97 -15.20
N SER A 103 -2.68 -14.73 -15.40
CA SER A 103 -1.36 -14.27 -14.96
C SER A 103 -1.22 -14.23 -13.43
N HIS A 104 -2.32 -14.10 -12.69
CA HIS A 104 -2.30 -14.19 -11.23
C HIS A 104 -2.19 -15.63 -10.76
N ILE A 105 -2.91 -16.55 -11.38
CA ILE A 105 -2.81 -17.99 -11.11
C ILE A 105 -1.37 -18.47 -11.34
N ILE A 106 -0.74 -18.08 -12.46
CA ILE A 106 0.67 -18.42 -12.73
C ILE A 106 1.61 -17.89 -11.63
N ARG A 107 1.40 -16.66 -11.14
CA ARG A 107 2.20 -16.11 -10.04
C ARG A 107 2.07 -16.93 -8.76
N ILE A 108 0.84 -17.30 -8.38
CA ILE A 108 0.58 -18.14 -7.20
C ILE A 108 1.28 -19.50 -7.35
N LEU A 109 1.20 -20.12 -8.53
CA LEU A 109 1.87 -21.41 -8.78
C LEU A 109 3.40 -21.30 -8.67
N ILE A 110 3.98 -20.21 -9.19
CA ILE A 110 5.42 -19.95 -9.08
C ILE A 110 5.82 -19.74 -7.62
N GLU A 111 5.06 -18.95 -6.87
CA GLU A 111 5.31 -18.68 -5.45
C GLU A 111 5.19 -19.96 -4.60
N HIS A 112 4.19 -20.79 -4.88
CA HIS A 112 4.00 -22.08 -4.23
C HIS A 112 5.19 -23.02 -4.50
N LEU A 113 5.69 -23.07 -5.73
CA LEU A 113 6.89 -23.85 -6.07
C LEU A 113 8.16 -23.28 -5.44
N SER A 114 8.29 -21.96 -5.38
CA SER A 114 9.47 -21.29 -4.79
C SER A 114 9.53 -21.40 -3.27
N SER A 115 8.39 -21.61 -2.62
CA SER A 115 8.29 -21.70 -1.15
C SER A 115 8.60 -23.11 -0.62
N GLN A 116 8.74 -24.10 -1.49
CA GLN A 116 9.06 -25.48 -1.11
C GLN A 116 10.57 -25.71 -0.93
N ASP A 117 10.95 -26.75 -0.17
CA ASP A 117 12.34 -27.18 -0.02
C ASP A 117 12.99 -27.46 -1.38
N GLN A 118 14.26 -27.08 -1.55
CA GLN A 118 14.98 -27.21 -2.84
C GLN A 118 14.90 -28.62 -3.44
N GLN A 119 15.03 -29.66 -2.60
CA GLN A 119 14.95 -31.06 -3.06
C GLN A 119 13.56 -31.42 -3.61
N LYS A 120 12.49 -30.93 -2.96
CA LYS A 120 11.10 -31.15 -3.38
C LYS A 120 10.77 -30.37 -4.65
N GLN A 121 11.29 -29.15 -4.77
CA GLN A 121 11.17 -28.36 -6.00
C GLN A 121 11.83 -29.09 -7.17
N LEU A 122 13.07 -29.55 -7.01
CA LEU A 122 13.80 -30.27 -8.06
C LEU A 122 13.11 -31.58 -8.43
N SER A 123 12.64 -32.36 -7.45
CA SER A 123 11.92 -33.61 -7.74
C SER A 123 10.61 -33.36 -8.50
N THR A 124 9.90 -32.28 -8.17
CA THR A 124 8.64 -31.92 -8.85
C THR A 124 8.90 -31.47 -10.28
N LEU A 125 9.94 -30.67 -10.51
CA LEU A 125 10.31 -30.20 -11.85
C LEU A 125 10.84 -31.34 -12.73
N LEU A 126 11.75 -32.15 -12.21
CA LEU A 126 12.39 -33.25 -12.95
C LEU A 126 11.48 -34.48 -13.12
N GLY A 127 10.57 -34.70 -12.17
CA GLY A 127 9.57 -35.78 -12.25
C GLY A 127 8.38 -35.45 -13.13
N SER A 128 8.23 -34.19 -13.55
CA SER A 128 7.20 -33.82 -14.52
C SER A 128 7.53 -34.46 -15.87
N LYS A 129 6.58 -35.24 -16.41
CA LYS A 129 6.75 -35.89 -17.71
C LYS A 129 6.83 -34.80 -18.78
N THR A 130 8.02 -34.58 -19.33
CA THR A 130 8.20 -33.72 -20.49
C THR A 130 7.35 -34.27 -21.64
N LEU A 131 6.51 -33.41 -22.21
CA LEU A 131 5.77 -33.69 -23.46
C LEU A 131 6.73 -34.08 -24.58
#